data_AF-A0A8H6Q9B1-F1
#
_entry.id   AF-A0A8H6Q9B1-F1
#
_cell.length_a   1.000
_cell.length_b   1.000
_cell.length_c   1.000
_cell.angle_alpha   90.00
_cell.angle_beta   90.00
_cell.angle_gamma   90.00
#
_symmetry.space_group_name_H-M   'P 1'
#
loop_
_entity.id
_entity.type
_entity.pdbx_description
1 polymer ?
#
loop_
_entity_poly.entity_id
_entity_poly.type
_entity_poly.pdbx_seq_one_letter_code
_entity_poly.pdbx_strand_id
1 'polypeptide(L)'
;MAEYSALIDAFNDRNLNDPNVVAQLESFEASVVWSTMTLCRHVMNVSNGNHGKDFELLATSSRLDVIEALITGEHLERNPLAQWPVPEPAADPPTLPDQLMRRALDFWSSLGHFLTLHDNEASSAKEIDDTLARCRTLLDTYENRDVIYSIAIARHIGQRWADFPHSIPQHITTNEKDAGAKLYVAQKFLEQEASGKGTTQVVKRICGMVVRSWYVSRE
;
A
#
# COMPACT_ATOMS: atom_id res chain seq x y z
N MET A 1 6.40 -19.93 -14.74
CA MET A 1 5.73 -21.26 -14.68
C MET A 1 6.30 -22.14 -13.55
N ALA A 2 7.62 -22.22 -13.35
CA ALA A 2 8.19 -23.02 -12.25
C ALA A 2 7.72 -22.58 -10.84
N GLU A 3 7.62 -21.26 -10.58
CA GLU A 3 7.18 -20.72 -9.29
C GLU A 3 5.74 -21.08 -8.93
N TYR A 4 4.81 -21.03 -9.89
CA TYR A 4 3.42 -21.44 -9.65
C TYR A 4 3.28 -22.94 -9.42
N SER A 5 4.12 -23.77 -10.03
CA SER A 5 4.17 -25.22 -9.74
C SER A 5 4.66 -25.47 -8.32
N ALA A 6 5.75 -24.79 -7.92
CA ALA A 6 6.26 -24.87 -6.56
C ALA A 6 5.25 -24.36 -5.52
N LEU A 7 4.40 -23.39 -5.87
CA LEU A 7 3.29 -22.93 -5.02
C LEU A 7 2.29 -24.05 -4.75
N ILE A 8 1.88 -24.73 -5.81
CA ILE A 8 0.92 -25.85 -5.73
C ILE A 8 1.52 -26.98 -4.89
N ASP A 9 2.81 -27.28 -5.05
CA ASP A 9 3.50 -28.29 -4.25
C ASP A 9 3.58 -27.89 -2.77
N ALA A 10 3.85 -26.62 -2.47
CA ALA A 10 3.87 -26.10 -1.10
C ALA A 10 2.49 -26.15 -0.41
N PHE A 11 1.39 -25.91 -1.16
CA PHE A 11 0.03 -26.08 -0.63
C PHE A 11 -0.35 -27.54 -0.36
N ASN A 12 0.28 -28.47 -1.08
CA ASN A 12 0.06 -29.90 -0.89
C ASN A 12 0.93 -30.49 0.23
N ASP A 13 1.70 -29.66 0.96
CA ASP A 13 2.47 -30.13 2.11
C ASP A 13 1.55 -30.71 3.18
N ARG A 14 1.89 -31.89 3.69
CA ARG A 14 1.08 -32.62 4.67
C ARG A 14 1.23 -32.06 6.09
N ASN A 15 2.18 -31.14 6.31
CA ASN A 15 2.54 -30.61 7.62
C ASN A 15 2.11 -29.13 7.82
N LEU A 16 0.97 -28.71 7.26
CA LEU A 16 0.40 -27.37 7.47
C LEU A 16 0.04 -27.02 8.93
N ASN A 17 0.24 -27.96 9.87
CA ASN A 17 0.11 -27.71 11.31
C ASN A 17 1.43 -27.21 11.94
N ASP A 18 2.57 -27.30 11.25
CA ASP A 18 3.85 -26.79 11.71
C ASP A 18 3.95 -25.27 11.42
N PRO A 19 4.12 -24.41 12.45
CA PRO A 19 4.25 -22.96 12.27
C PRO A 19 5.38 -22.56 11.30
N ASN A 20 6.47 -23.33 11.23
CA ASN A 20 7.58 -23.02 10.32
C ASN A 20 7.21 -23.27 8.87
N VAL A 21 6.46 -24.35 8.60
CA VAL A 21 5.95 -24.68 7.26
C VAL A 21 4.96 -23.60 6.80
N VAL A 22 4.08 -23.16 7.70
CA VAL A 22 3.16 -22.05 7.43
C VAL A 22 3.93 -20.76 7.11
N ALA A 23 4.91 -20.37 7.94
CA ALA A 23 5.71 -19.17 7.70
C ALA A 23 6.48 -19.20 6.36
N GLN A 24 6.99 -20.38 5.97
CA GLN A 24 7.63 -20.58 4.66
C GLN A 24 6.62 -20.42 3.53
N LEU A 25 5.44 -21.04 3.62
CA LEU A 25 4.38 -20.91 2.64
C LEU A 25 3.95 -19.44 2.47
N GLU A 26 3.74 -18.72 3.56
CA GLU A 26 3.37 -17.30 3.53
C GLU A 26 4.45 -16.42 2.87
N SER A 27 5.72 -16.76 3.09
CA SER A 27 6.84 -16.05 2.45
C SER A 27 6.89 -16.35 0.95
N PHE A 28 6.60 -17.59 0.56
CA PHE A 28 6.53 -17.99 -0.84
C PHE A 28 5.32 -17.35 -1.55
N GLU A 29 4.14 -17.33 -0.92
CA GLU A 29 2.96 -16.61 -1.41
C GLU A 29 3.27 -15.12 -1.63
N ALA A 30 3.94 -14.46 -0.67
CA ALA A 30 4.33 -13.06 -0.81
C ALA A 30 5.29 -12.84 -1.99
N SER A 31 6.25 -13.75 -2.20
CA SER A 31 7.18 -13.70 -3.34
C SER A 31 6.43 -13.83 -4.68
N VAL A 32 5.47 -14.75 -4.79
CA VAL A 32 4.64 -14.91 -5.99
C VAL A 32 3.75 -13.69 -6.24
N VAL A 33 3.12 -13.15 -5.19
CA VAL A 33 2.32 -11.92 -5.27
C VAL A 33 3.16 -10.77 -5.79
N TRP A 34 4.34 -10.54 -5.19
CA TRP A 34 5.24 -9.47 -5.61
C TRP A 34 5.72 -9.64 -7.05
N SER A 35 6.16 -10.84 -7.42
CA SER A 35 6.61 -11.18 -8.78
C SER A 35 5.50 -11.00 -9.81
N THR A 36 4.25 -11.26 -9.44
CA THR A 36 3.10 -11.02 -10.31
C THR A 36 2.85 -9.52 -10.49
N MET A 37 2.93 -8.73 -9.41
CA MET A 37 2.75 -7.28 -9.47
C MET A 37 3.81 -6.61 -10.36
N THR A 38 5.07 -7.06 -10.29
CA THR A 38 6.19 -6.48 -11.07
C THR A 38 6.15 -6.79 -12.57
N LEU A 39 5.25 -7.67 -13.03
CA LEU A 39 5.08 -7.97 -14.47
C LEU A 39 4.79 -6.71 -15.30
N CYS A 40 4.08 -5.72 -14.74
CA CYS A 40 3.82 -4.46 -15.44
C CYS A 40 5.11 -3.74 -15.85
N ARG A 41 6.15 -3.79 -15.02
CA ARG A 41 7.48 -3.23 -15.31
C ARG A 41 8.21 -4.01 -16.40
N HIS A 42 8.10 -5.33 -16.38
CA HIS A 42 8.72 -6.18 -17.40
C HIS A 42 8.10 -5.95 -18.78
N VAL A 43 6.78 -5.86 -18.88
CA VAL A 43 6.08 -5.57 -20.13
C VAL A 43 6.49 -4.21 -20.70
N MET A 44 6.62 -3.18 -19.85
CA MET A 44 7.12 -1.87 -20.30
C MET A 44 8.55 -1.93 -20.87
N ASN A 45 9.44 -2.73 -20.27
CA ASN A 45 10.84 -2.83 -20.70
C ASN A 45 11.03 -3.61 -22.02
N VAL A 46 10.21 -4.62 -22.28
CA VAL A 46 10.34 -5.48 -23.48
C VAL A 46 9.77 -4.78 -24.74
N SER A 47 8.80 -3.90 -24.56
CA SER A 47 8.04 -3.31 -25.65
C SER A 47 8.59 -1.96 -26.12
N ASN A 48 9.83 -1.94 -26.65
CA ASN A 48 10.51 -0.86 -27.41
C ASN A 48 9.70 0.42 -27.73
N GLY A 49 9.28 1.19 -26.72
CA GLY A 49 8.58 2.48 -26.87
C GLY A 49 7.14 2.47 -27.40
N ASN A 50 6.54 1.34 -27.80
CA ASN A 50 5.22 1.36 -28.46
C ASN A 50 4.03 1.44 -27.47
N HIS A 51 4.24 1.09 -26.19
CA HIS A 51 3.23 1.21 -25.10
C HIS A 51 3.34 2.50 -24.29
N GLY A 52 4.12 3.51 -24.72
CA GLY A 52 3.95 4.87 -24.19
C GLY A 52 2.52 5.42 -24.36
N LYS A 53 1.65 4.68 -25.06
CA LYS A 53 0.22 4.93 -25.28
C LYS A 53 -0.71 4.04 -24.44
N ASP A 54 -0.22 2.98 -23.79
CA ASP A 54 -1.05 2.14 -22.93
C ASP A 54 -1.14 2.78 -21.54
N PHE A 55 -2.17 3.62 -21.40
CA PHE A 55 -2.44 4.38 -20.19
C PHE A 55 -2.57 3.47 -18.96
N GLU A 56 -3.25 2.32 -19.09
CA GLU A 56 -3.50 1.41 -17.96
C GLU A 56 -2.20 0.73 -17.49
N LEU A 57 -1.31 0.39 -18.43
CA LEU A 57 -0.01 -0.19 -18.09
C LEU A 57 0.89 0.82 -17.35
N LEU A 58 0.99 2.05 -17.88
CA LEU A 58 1.71 3.14 -17.22
C LEU A 58 1.11 3.46 -15.85
N ALA A 59 -0.23 3.42 -15.77
CA ALA A 59 -0.95 3.67 -14.53
C ALA A 59 -0.58 2.63 -13.47
N THR A 60 -0.65 1.36 -13.87
CA THR A 60 -0.36 0.22 -13.00
C THR A 60 1.08 0.24 -12.52
N SER A 61 2.05 0.54 -13.38
CA SER A 61 3.45 0.61 -12.94
C SER A 61 3.72 1.74 -11.96
N SER A 62 3.16 2.93 -12.18
CA SER A 62 3.42 4.05 -11.27
C SER A 62 2.77 3.82 -9.90
N ARG A 63 1.61 3.13 -9.85
CA ARG A 63 0.99 2.70 -8.59
C ARG A 63 1.86 1.67 -7.87
N LEU A 64 2.51 0.78 -8.62
CA LEU A 64 3.46 -0.17 -8.05
C LEU A 64 4.65 0.55 -7.40
N ASP A 65 5.17 1.61 -8.01
CA ASP A 65 6.24 2.42 -7.42
C ASP A 65 5.82 3.03 -6.08
N VAL A 66 4.57 3.51 -5.98
CA VAL A 66 3.99 4.01 -4.72
C VAL A 66 3.83 2.91 -3.67
N ILE A 67 3.34 1.72 -4.07
CA ILE A 67 3.19 0.59 -3.14
C ILE A 67 4.57 0.12 -2.64
N GLU A 68 5.55 0.02 -3.54
CA GLU A 68 6.91 -0.37 -3.18
C GLU A 68 7.51 0.58 -2.16
N ALA A 69 7.47 1.89 -2.45
CA ALA A 69 7.93 2.92 -1.53
C ALA A 69 7.23 2.82 -0.17
N LEU A 70 5.90 2.64 -0.14
CA LEU A 70 5.14 2.48 1.10
C LEU A 70 5.63 1.29 1.95
N ILE A 71 5.89 0.14 1.32
CA ILE A 71 6.34 -1.09 2.00
C ILE A 71 7.77 -0.95 2.52
N THR A 72 8.66 -0.39 1.70
CA THR A 72 10.11 -0.30 1.99
C THR A 72 10.46 0.85 2.91
N GLY A 73 9.59 1.86 3.02
CA GLY A 73 9.90 3.09 3.77
C GLY A 73 10.69 4.13 2.96
N GLU A 74 10.91 3.89 1.67
CA GLU A 74 11.63 4.81 0.78
C GLU A 74 10.78 6.02 0.39
N HIS A 75 11.43 7.17 0.19
CA HIS A 75 10.80 8.38 -0.36
C HIS A 75 10.91 8.40 -1.89
N LEU A 76 10.00 9.13 -2.53
CA LEU A 76 10.02 9.33 -3.99
C LEU A 76 10.61 10.70 -4.31
N GLU A 77 11.50 10.79 -5.32
CA GLU A 77 12.03 12.07 -5.79
C GLU A 77 10.95 12.96 -6.43
N ARG A 78 9.94 12.33 -7.04
CA ARG A 78 8.81 12.99 -7.67
C ARG A 78 7.57 12.11 -7.59
N ASN A 79 6.40 12.72 -7.57
CA ASN A 79 5.14 11.99 -7.62
C ASN A 79 4.92 11.42 -9.04
N PRO A 80 4.97 10.09 -9.24
CA PRO A 80 4.85 9.48 -10.57
C PRO A 80 3.41 9.55 -11.12
N LEU A 81 2.47 10.01 -10.29
CA LEU A 81 1.04 10.09 -10.56
C LEU A 81 0.56 11.54 -10.76
N ALA A 82 1.46 12.53 -10.61
CA ALA A 82 1.11 13.95 -10.70
C ALA A 82 0.71 14.40 -12.11
N GLN A 83 1.22 13.73 -13.14
CA GLN A 83 1.06 14.12 -14.55
C GLN A 83 -0.01 13.30 -15.28
N TRP A 84 -0.81 12.54 -14.54
CA TRP A 84 -1.78 11.66 -15.16
C TRP A 84 -2.94 12.45 -15.77
N PRO A 85 -3.19 12.31 -17.09
CA PRO A 85 -4.30 13.01 -17.72
C PRO A 85 -5.59 12.58 -17.04
N VAL A 86 -6.34 13.57 -16.57
CA VAL A 86 -7.69 13.33 -16.07
C VAL A 86 -8.55 13.01 -17.29
N PRO A 87 -9.22 11.84 -17.34
CA PRO A 87 -10.18 11.57 -18.39
C PRO A 87 -11.29 12.62 -18.37
N GLU A 88 -11.60 13.22 -19.52
CA GLU A 88 -12.78 14.07 -19.63
C GLU A 88 -14.04 13.21 -19.42
N PRO A 89 -14.99 13.65 -18.59
CA PRO A 89 -16.21 12.89 -18.36
C PRO A 89 -17.00 12.75 -19.66
N ALA A 90 -17.55 11.57 -19.92
CA ALA A 90 -18.29 11.31 -21.15
C ALA A 90 -19.64 12.04 -21.22
N ALA A 91 -20.12 12.58 -20.09
CA ALA A 91 -21.38 13.31 -19.95
C ALA A 91 -21.23 14.53 -19.04
N ASP A 92 -22.11 15.52 -19.23
CA ASP A 92 -22.28 16.68 -18.36
C ASP A 92 -23.75 16.72 -17.86
N PRO A 93 -24.03 16.48 -16.56
CA PRO A 93 -23.07 16.27 -15.47
C PRO A 93 -22.36 14.89 -15.52
N PRO A 94 -21.17 14.76 -14.91
CA PRO A 94 -20.41 13.51 -14.88
C PRO A 94 -21.19 12.36 -14.24
N THR A 95 -21.06 11.17 -14.81
CA THR A 95 -21.71 9.96 -14.25
C THR A 95 -21.02 9.54 -12.95
N LEU A 96 -21.70 8.72 -12.13
CA LEU A 96 -21.09 8.18 -10.90
C LEU A 96 -19.77 7.43 -11.17
N PRO A 97 -19.65 6.56 -12.20
CA PRO A 97 -18.37 5.96 -12.58
C PRO A 97 -17.27 6.98 -12.89
N ASP A 98 -17.57 8.06 -13.61
CA ASP A 98 -16.59 9.13 -13.92
C ASP A 98 -16.07 9.78 -12.62
N GLN A 99 -16.98 10.05 -11.68
CA GLN A 99 -16.64 10.63 -10.37
C GLN A 99 -15.78 9.66 -9.54
N LEU A 100 -16.11 8.37 -9.50
CA LEU A 100 -15.33 7.36 -8.76
C LEU A 100 -13.94 7.15 -9.37
N MET A 101 -13.82 7.16 -10.69
CA MET A 101 -12.53 7.12 -11.38
C MET A 101 -11.69 8.34 -11.03
N ARG A 102 -12.26 9.54 -11.08
CA ARG A 102 -11.55 10.77 -10.70
C ARG A 102 -11.03 10.70 -9.27
N ARG A 103 -11.87 10.27 -8.33
CA ARG A 103 -11.48 10.11 -6.92
C ARG A 103 -10.40 9.06 -6.72
N ALA A 104 -10.40 8.00 -7.53
CA ALA A 104 -9.31 7.02 -7.54
C ALA A 104 -7.98 7.67 -7.96
N LEU A 105 -7.99 8.46 -9.03
CA LEU A 105 -6.79 9.18 -9.50
C LEU A 105 -6.30 10.19 -8.45
N ASP A 106 -7.22 10.94 -7.84
CA ASP A 106 -6.89 11.91 -6.78
C ASP A 106 -6.30 11.21 -5.53
N PHE A 107 -6.80 10.02 -5.17
CA PHE A 107 -6.27 9.22 -4.05
C PHE A 107 -4.83 8.81 -4.31
N TRP A 108 -4.58 8.22 -5.48
CA TRP A 108 -3.26 7.79 -5.92
C TRP A 108 -2.30 8.98 -6.00
N SER A 109 -2.71 10.09 -6.64
CA SER A 109 -1.90 11.30 -6.73
C SER A 109 -1.55 11.88 -5.35
N SER A 110 -2.49 11.86 -4.40
CA SER A 110 -2.24 12.31 -3.03
C SER A 110 -1.23 11.43 -2.30
N LEU A 111 -1.29 10.10 -2.47
CA LEU A 111 -0.28 9.18 -1.91
C LEU A 111 1.10 9.36 -2.53
N GLY A 112 1.17 9.52 -3.85
CA GLY A 112 2.42 9.80 -4.54
C GLY A 112 3.05 11.10 -4.06
N HIS A 113 2.24 12.14 -3.80
CA HIS A 113 2.70 13.39 -3.20
C HIS A 113 3.22 13.20 -1.78
N PHE A 114 2.46 12.52 -0.92
CA PHE A 114 2.86 12.19 0.45
C PHE A 114 4.26 11.55 0.50
N LEU A 115 4.56 10.63 -0.41
CA LEU A 115 5.86 9.95 -0.45
C LEU A 115 7.03 10.84 -0.90
N THR A 116 6.78 12.02 -1.47
CA THR A 116 7.83 13.01 -1.78
C THR A 116 8.16 13.93 -0.62
N LEU A 117 7.32 13.96 0.41
CA LEU A 117 7.49 14.84 1.56
C LEU A 117 8.42 14.19 2.59
N HIS A 118 9.33 14.96 3.17
CA HIS A 118 10.25 14.50 4.21
C HIS A 118 9.90 15.08 5.58
N ASP A 119 9.89 14.21 6.59
CA ASP A 119 9.47 14.54 7.96
C ASP A 119 10.44 15.45 8.74
N ASN A 120 11.67 15.60 8.25
CA ASN A 120 12.69 16.44 8.87
C ASN A 120 12.49 17.94 8.57
N GLU A 121 11.56 18.29 7.68
CA GLU A 121 11.21 19.67 7.35
C GLU A 121 9.92 20.08 8.06
N ALA A 122 9.98 21.08 8.94
CA ALA A 122 8.82 21.52 9.72
C ALA A 122 7.64 21.99 8.85
N SER A 123 7.92 22.51 7.64
CA SER A 123 6.91 22.84 6.62
C SER A 123 6.15 21.61 6.12
N SER A 124 6.84 20.47 6.00
CA SER A 124 6.31 19.25 5.42
C SER A 124 5.41 18.48 6.39
N ALA A 125 5.59 18.64 7.71
CA ALA A 125 4.74 17.97 8.70
C ALA A 125 3.25 18.34 8.55
N LYS A 126 2.94 19.63 8.36
CA LYS A 126 1.55 20.08 8.13
C LYS A 126 1.03 19.58 6.78
N GLU A 127 1.88 19.65 5.76
CA GLU A 127 1.50 19.23 4.41
C GLU A 127 1.21 17.73 4.33
N ILE A 128 1.96 16.91 5.08
CA ILE A 128 1.71 15.48 5.23
C ILE A 128 0.36 15.24 5.90
N ASP A 129 0.08 15.92 7.02
CA ASP A 129 -1.20 15.77 7.73
C ASP A 129 -2.39 16.17 6.84
N ASP A 130 -2.28 17.27 6.10
CA ASP A 130 -3.30 17.73 5.16
C ASP A 130 -3.48 16.73 3.99
N THR A 131 -2.39 16.16 3.50
CA THR A 131 -2.39 15.16 2.41
C THR A 131 -3.03 13.84 2.86
N LEU A 132 -2.67 13.33 4.04
CA LEU A 132 -3.26 12.12 4.60
C LEU A 132 -4.74 12.34 4.96
N ALA A 133 -5.12 13.52 5.46
CA ALA A 133 -6.52 13.87 5.68
C ALA A 133 -7.32 13.83 4.37
N ARG A 134 -6.76 14.33 3.26
CA ARG A 134 -7.35 14.22 1.93
C ARG A 134 -7.51 12.77 1.50
N CYS A 135 -6.47 11.94 1.64
CA CYS A 135 -6.53 10.51 1.32
C CYS A 135 -7.69 9.80 2.06
N ARG A 136 -7.89 10.12 3.35
CA ARG A 136 -9.00 9.55 4.14
C ARG A 136 -10.38 9.87 3.55
N THR A 137 -10.56 11.07 3.00
CA THR A 137 -11.82 11.42 2.33
C THR A 137 -12.05 10.69 1.01
N LEU A 138 -11.02 10.05 0.45
CA LEU A 138 -11.01 9.38 -0.85
C LEU A 138 -10.98 7.84 -0.74
N LEU A 139 -11.24 7.28 0.45
CA LEU A 139 -11.28 5.82 0.64
C LEU A 139 -12.45 5.17 -0.10
N ASP A 140 -13.58 5.88 -0.22
CA ASP A 140 -14.75 5.45 -1.00
C ASP A 140 -15.24 4.04 -0.66
N THR A 141 -14.99 3.56 0.57
CA THR A 141 -15.30 2.19 1.04
C THR A 141 -14.60 1.07 0.25
N TYR A 142 -13.55 1.38 -0.50
CA TYR A 142 -12.72 0.38 -1.17
C TYR A 142 -11.67 -0.14 -0.19
N GLU A 143 -11.78 -1.42 0.17
CA GLU A 143 -10.87 -2.10 1.08
C GLU A 143 -9.39 -1.92 0.72
N ASN A 144 -9.03 -2.02 -0.57
CA ASN A 144 -7.65 -1.81 -1.00
C ASN A 144 -7.13 -0.41 -0.65
N ARG A 145 -7.99 0.62 -0.68
CA ARG A 145 -7.61 1.98 -0.29
C ARG A 145 -7.49 2.10 1.23
N ASP A 146 -8.32 1.40 2.01
CA ASP A 146 -8.19 1.32 3.47
C ASP A 146 -6.83 0.73 3.86
N VAL A 147 -6.42 -0.39 3.22
CA VAL A 147 -5.10 -1.00 3.39
C VAL A 147 -3.99 -0.02 3.08
N ILE A 148 -3.98 0.57 1.89
CA ILE A 148 -2.92 1.49 1.47
C ILE A 148 -2.83 2.72 2.38
N TYR A 149 -3.97 3.29 2.76
CA TYR A 149 -4.04 4.42 3.68
C TYR A 149 -3.52 4.05 5.08
N SER A 150 -3.87 2.88 5.61
CA SER A 150 -3.35 2.39 6.89
C SER A 150 -1.84 2.19 6.86
N ILE A 151 -1.27 1.73 5.74
CA ILE A 151 0.19 1.63 5.57
C ILE A 151 0.83 3.02 5.66
N ALA A 152 0.27 4.00 4.96
CA ALA A 152 0.77 5.39 4.99
C ALA A 152 0.70 6.01 6.40
N ILE A 153 -0.38 5.77 7.14
CA ILE A 153 -0.53 6.22 8.54
C ILE A 153 0.50 5.55 9.45
N ALA A 154 0.66 4.22 9.34
CA ALA A 154 1.61 3.48 10.14
C ALA A 154 3.04 3.94 9.89
N ARG A 155 3.39 4.22 8.63
CA ARG A 155 4.68 4.79 8.25
C ARG A 155 4.90 6.17 8.87
N HIS A 156 4.00 7.13 8.60
CA HIS A 156 4.14 8.52 9.06
C HIS A 156 4.23 8.64 10.58
N ILE A 157 3.28 8.04 11.29
CA ILE A 157 3.20 8.20 12.75
C ILE A 157 4.14 7.24 13.46
N GLY A 158 4.30 6.01 12.96
CA GLY A 158 5.12 4.97 13.58
C GLY A 158 6.61 5.28 13.56
N GLN A 159 7.12 5.96 12.53
CA GLN A 159 8.53 6.40 12.50
C GLN A 159 8.89 7.33 13.66
N ARG A 160 7.93 8.11 14.16
CA ARG A 160 8.11 9.05 15.27
C ARG A 160 7.84 8.43 16.64
N TRP A 161 7.38 7.18 16.67
CA TRP A 161 7.00 6.49 17.90
C TRP A 161 8.13 5.56 18.36
N ALA A 162 8.78 5.89 19.48
CA ALA A 162 10.01 5.24 19.93
C ALA A 162 9.90 3.71 20.02
N ASP A 163 8.80 3.19 20.57
CA ASP A 163 8.64 1.74 20.80
C ASP A 163 7.83 1.01 19.72
N PHE A 164 7.51 1.65 18.58
CA PHE A 164 6.82 0.98 17.48
C PHE A 164 7.69 -0.14 16.85
N PRO A 165 7.13 -1.27 16.40
CA PRO A 165 5.75 -1.74 16.54
C PRO A 165 5.46 -2.47 17.87
N HIS A 166 6.43 -2.57 18.79
CA HIS A 166 6.34 -3.35 20.04
C HIS A 166 5.34 -2.80 21.06
N SER A 167 5.25 -1.48 21.17
CA SER A 167 4.36 -0.81 22.13
C SER A 167 3.76 0.46 21.54
N ILE A 168 2.43 0.49 21.53
CA ILE A 168 1.63 1.69 21.30
C ILE A 168 0.71 1.85 22.51
N PRO A 169 0.51 3.06 23.06
CA PRO A 169 -0.43 3.28 24.13
C PRO A 169 -1.80 2.71 23.75
N GLN A 170 -2.31 1.83 24.59
CA GLN A 170 -3.69 1.35 24.45
C GLN A 170 -4.62 2.55 24.63
N HIS A 171 -5.44 2.81 23.61
CA HIS A 171 -6.54 3.77 23.54
C HIS A 171 -6.87 4.47 24.89
N ILE A 172 -6.27 5.64 25.14
CA ILE A 172 -6.67 6.50 26.27
C ILE A 172 -7.75 7.51 25.82
N THR A 173 -7.96 7.67 24.51
CA THR A 173 -8.81 8.71 23.94
C THR A 173 -9.64 8.20 22.76
N THR A 174 -10.90 8.62 22.63
CA THR A 174 -11.78 8.40 21.47
C THR A 174 -11.63 9.46 20.37
N ASN A 175 -10.63 10.34 20.49
CA ASN A 175 -10.43 11.45 19.56
C ASN A 175 -9.73 10.98 18.29
N GLU A 176 -10.43 10.99 17.14
CA GLU A 176 -9.85 10.64 15.83
C GLU A 176 -8.71 11.58 15.38
N LYS A 177 -8.53 12.73 16.03
CA LYS A 177 -7.40 13.63 15.79
C LYS A 177 -6.12 13.20 16.51
N ASP A 178 -6.20 12.27 17.46
CA ASP A 178 -5.06 11.76 18.19
C ASP A 178 -4.18 10.87 17.31
N ALA A 179 -2.88 11.20 17.21
CA ALA A 179 -1.93 10.46 16.40
C ALA A 179 -1.74 9.03 16.92
N GLY A 180 -1.74 8.85 18.24
CA GLY A 180 -1.66 7.53 18.88
C GLY A 180 -2.85 6.63 18.51
N ALA A 181 -4.07 7.16 18.59
CA ALA A 181 -5.27 6.44 18.16
C ALA A 181 -5.24 6.04 16.67
N LYS A 182 -4.83 6.96 15.78
CA LYS A 182 -4.69 6.66 14.34
C LYS A 182 -3.68 5.53 14.09
N LEU A 183 -2.52 5.60 14.74
CA LEU A 183 -1.47 4.58 14.60
C LEU A 183 -1.93 3.23 15.16
N TYR A 184 -2.57 3.20 16.33
CA TYR A 184 -3.12 1.98 16.92
C TYR A 184 -4.12 1.29 15.99
N VAL A 185 -5.08 2.05 15.44
CA VAL A 185 -6.08 1.53 14.50
C VAL A 185 -5.40 0.99 13.23
N ALA A 186 -4.46 1.74 12.64
CA ALA A 186 -3.74 1.31 11.45
C ALA A 186 -2.90 0.05 11.69
N GLN A 187 -2.14 -0.01 12.79
CA GLN A 187 -1.34 -1.18 13.17
C GLN A 187 -2.24 -2.41 13.35
N LYS A 188 -3.30 -2.29 14.16
CA LYS A 188 -4.18 -3.43 14.45
C LYS A 188 -4.93 -3.91 13.22
N PHE A 189 -5.34 -3.00 12.34
CA PHE A 189 -5.95 -3.37 11.07
C PHE A 189 -4.96 -4.18 10.22
N LEU A 190 -3.75 -3.68 9.98
CA LEU A 190 -2.75 -4.37 9.15
C LEU A 190 -2.29 -5.72 9.74
N GLU A 191 -2.12 -5.83 11.07
CA GLU A 191 -1.83 -7.10 11.75
C GLU A 191 -2.96 -8.12 11.56
N GLN A 192 -4.21 -7.67 11.62
CA GLN A 192 -5.39 -8.53 11.44
C GLN A 192 -5.52 -9.01 10.00
N GLU A 193 -5.32 -8.11 9.04
CA GLU A 193 -5.28 -8.44 7.62
C GLU A 193 -4.18 -9.48 7.34
N ALA A 194 -2.97 -9.26 7.86
CA ALA A 194 -1.84 -10.18 7.69
C ALA A 194 -2.08 -11.57 8.33
N SER A 195 -2.73 -11.62 9.50
CA SER A 195 -2.98 -12.86 10.26
C SER A 195 -4.19 -13.68 9.77
N GLY A 196 -4.69 -13.37 8.57
CA GLY A 196 -5.67 -14.22 7.88
C GLY A 196 -7.09 -13.67 7.85
N LYS A 197 -7.38 -12.50 8.45
CA LYS A 197 -8.69 -11.86 8.31
C LYS A 197 -8.89 -11.14 6.98
N GLY A 198 -7.82 -10.90 6.22
CA GLY A 198 -7.96 -10.20 4.96
C GLY A 198 -8.76 -10.95 3.91
N THR A 199 -9.48 -10.21 3.07
CA THR A 199 -10.44 -10.80 2.13
C THR A 199 -9.77 -11.53 0.97
N THR A 200 -8.53 -11.15 0.62
CA THR A 200 -7.76 -11.74 -0.47
C THR A 200 -6.36 -12.13 -0.04
N GLN A 201 -5.79 -13.16 -0.67
CA GLN A 201 -4.40 -13.55 -0.42
C GLN A 201 -3.43 -12.40 -0.74
N VAL A 202 -3.71 -11.58 -1.76
CA VAL A 202 -2.88 -10.41 -2.11
C VAL A 202 -2.82 -9.43 -0.94
N VAL A 203 -3.97 -9.06 -0.37
CA VAL A 203 -4.04 -8.14 0.78
C VAL A 203 -3.30 -8.73 1.98
N LYS A 204 -3.55 -10.00 2.33
CA LYS A 204 -2.85 -10.66 3.44
C LYS A 204 -1.34 -10.59 3.29
N ARG A 205 -0.82 -10.87 2.09
CA ARG A 205 0.62 -10.86 1.83
C ARG A 205 1.23 -9.47 1.78
N ILE A 206 0.54 -8.48 1.22
CA ILE A 206 1.00 -7.08 1.27
C ILE A 206 1.04 -6.60 2.73
N CYS A 207 -0.01 -6.82 3.51
CA CYS A 207 -0.03 -6.49 4.93
C CYS A 207 1.08 -7.23 5.70
N GLY A 208 1.31 -8.51 5.41
CA GLY A 208 2.40 -9.28 6.00
C GLY A 208 3.80 -8.77 5.63
N MET A 209 4.00 -8.26 4.41
CA MET A 209 5.26 -7.59 4.02
C MET A 209 5.47 -6.30 4.83
N VAL A 210 4.41 -5.49 4.99
CA VAL A 210 4.46 -4.24 5.76
C VAL A 210 4.72 -4.49 7.25
N VAL A 211 3.98 -5.42 7.86
CA VAL A 211 4.17 -5.75 9.28
C VAL A 211 5.60 -6.22 9.53
N ARG A 212 6.15 -7.05 8.64
CA ARG A 212 7.56 -7.48 8.73
C ARG A 212 8.55 -6.34 8.56
N SER A 213 8.29 -5.38 7.66
CA SER A 213 9.23 -4.28 7.41
C SER A 213 9.40 -3.36 8.63
N TRP A 214 8.41 -3.25 9.51
CA TRP A 214 8.51 -2.48 10.75
C TRP A 214 9.54 -3.05 11.74
N TYR A 215 9.69 -4.36 11.79
CA TYR A 215 10.69 -5.02 12.64
C TYR A 215 12.08 -4.91 12.01
N VAL A 216 12.19 -5.22 10.71
CA VAL A 216 13.47 -5.21 9.98
C VAL A 216 14.09 -3.81 9.90
N SER A 217 13.28 -2.75 9.76
CA SER A 217 13.78 -1.36 9.70
C SER A 217 14.34 -0.82 11.02
N ARG A 218 14.19 -1.58 12.12
CA ARG A 218 14.59 -1.18 13.48
C ARG A 218 15.61 -2.12 14.13
N GLU A 219 16.05 -3.16 13.41
CA GLU A 219 17.22 -3.98 13.73
C GLU A 219 18.50 -3.31 13.22
#